data_AF-A0A847UYB4-F1
#
_entry.id   AF-A0A847UYB4-F1
#
_cell.length_a   1.000
_cell.length_b   1.000
_cell.length_c   1.000
_cell.angle_alpha   90.00
_cell.angle_beta   90.00
_cell.angle_gamma   90.00
#
_symmetry.space_group_name_H-M   'P 1'
#
loop_
_entity.id
_entity.type
_entity.pdbx_description
1 polymer ?
#
loop_
_entity_poly.entity_id
_entity_poly.type
_entity_poly.pdbx_seq_one_letter_code
_entity_poly.pdbx_strand_id
1 'polypeptide(L)'
;PQIIELARMASRIEAHYGMPQDIEWAFTPEASLVLLQTRPLDVREAQAVPNLLPGVSPLIHGGQTASAGTAHGFVHVVKKDVDILVLPEKAILVCVEAAPKWAAVLNRCQGIITEQGSIAGHLANVSREFNIPALFGVPSATDLLRPGQEITLDADNMAIYEGLQETLLDRKQERPNMMEGSSVFQTLLRVNKFITPLHLIDPDGLEFKASNCQTLHDITRFCHEKSVQEMFNFGRDHNFSPRSSKQLKTITAMQWWVINLDDGFRKEVGSKMVPLDNIVSIPMLALWRGIVAFPWEGPPSIDGKGFLSVLFQSATNSNLEPSMASQFAEKNYFMISKHFCNLQSRFGYHFTSVEALAGPRSRENYIRFQFKGGAADYHRRERRARFVGEILDEFDFQIKVREDAMFARLDDCDQQFIEDHLEILGHILIHTRQLDMIMSKEDVVQLYKQRILHQLRSLTDAKKKTA
;
A
#
# COMPACT_ATOMS: atom_id res chain seq x y z
N PRO A 1 20.72 -15.71 -49.62
CA PRO A 1 20.77 -14.81 -48.44
C PRO A 1 19.91 -15.36 -47.30
N GLN A 2 20.42 -15.33 -46.07
CA GLN A 2 19.76 -15.84 -44.86
C GLN A 2 18.30 -15.33 -44.70
N ILE A 3 18.04 -14.08 -45.08
CA ILE A 3 16.69 -13.49 -45.00
C ILE A 3 15.67 -14.18 -45.93
N ILE A 4 16.09 -14.70 -47.08
CA ILE A 4 15.20 -15.42 -48.02
C ILE A 4 14.84 -16.80 -47.46
N GLU A 5 15.79 -17.45 -46.79
CA GLU A 5 15.58 -18.75 -46.15
C GLU A 5 14.59 -18.61 -44.98
N LEU A 6 14.75 -17.57 -44.16
CA LEU A 6 13.80 -17.21 -43.10
C LEU A 6 12.40 -16.94 -43.65
N ALA A 7 12.28 -16.13 -44.70
CA ALA A 7 10.99 -15.82 -45.33
C ALA A 7 10.29 -17.08 -45.88
N ARG A 8 11.05 -18.01 -46.48
CA ARG A 8 10.50 -19.30 -46.93
C ARG A 8 10.02 -20.17 -45.78
N MET A 9 10.75 -20.19 -44.66
CA MET A 9 10.33 -20.92 -43.46
C MET A 9 9.04 -20.32 -42.89
N ALA A 10 8.98 -19.00 -42.72
CA ALA A 10 7.79 -18.30 -42.22
C ALA A 10 6.55 -18.57 -43.09
N SER A 11 6.69 -18.47 -44.42
CA SER A 11 5.59 -18.74 -45.36
C SER A 11 5.12 -20.21 -45.30
N ARG A 12 6.04 -21.18 -45.11
CA ARG A 12 5.67 -22.59 -44.92
C ARG A 12 4.93 -22.84 -43.62
N ILE A 13 5.32 -22.15 -42.53
CA ILE A 13 4.69 -22.25 -41.22
C ILE A 13 3.27 -21.66 -41.28
N GLU A 14 3.11 -20.46 -41.85
CA GLU A 14 1.80 -19.83 -42.03
C GLU A 14 0.87 -20.70 -42.90
N ALA A 15 1.38 -21.24 -44.02
CA ALA A 15 0.61 -22.14 -44.88
C ALA A 15 0.21 -23.45 -44.17
N HIS A 16 1.03 -23.94 -43.24
CA HIS A 16 0.73 -25.15 -42.47
C HIS A 16 -0.40 -24.92 -41.46
N TYR A 17 -0.39 -23.79 -40.75
CA TYR A 17 -1.40 -23.48 -39.73
C TYR A 17 -2.63 -22.74 -40.27
N GLY A 18 -2.56 -22.20 -41.49
CA GLY A 18 -3.67 -21.49 -42.14
C GLY A 18 -4.00 -20.13 -41.52
N MET A 19 -3.10 -19.57 -40.71
CA MET A 19 -3.26 -18.27 -40.05
C MET A 19 -1.89 -17.67 -39.72
N PRO A 20 -1.78 -16.34 -39.52
CA PRO A 20 -0.53 -15.69 -39.16
C PRO A 20 0.09 -16.29 -37.89
N GLN A 21 1.41 -16.41 -37.86
CA GLN A 21 2.15 -17.00 -36.74
C GLN A 21 3.20 -16.03 -36.20
N ASP A 22 3.37 -16.04 -34.88
CA ASP A 22 4.51 -15.46 -34.17
C ASP A 22 5.60 -16.54 -34.13
N ILE A 23 6.81 -16.23 -34.60
CA ILE A 23 7.85 -17.21 -34.88
C ILE A 23 9.16 -16.76 -34.23
N GLU A 24 9.68 -17.57 -33.32
CA GLU A 24 11.01 -17.42 -32.74
C GLU A 24 11.99 -18.38 -33.43
N TRP A 25 13.15 -17.85 -33.83
CA TRP A 25 14.13 -18.56 -34.65
C TRP A 25 15.55 -18.14 -34.28
N ALA A 26 16.52 -18.98 -34.63
CA ALA A 26 17.95 -18.69 -34.47
C ALA A 26 18.77 -19.26 -35.64
N PHE A 27 19.95 -18.68 -35.88
CA PHE A 27 20.99 -19.31 -36.70
C PHE A 27 22.00 -20.01 -35.81
N THR A 28 22.38 -21.24 -36.15
CA THR A 28 23.52 -21.90 -35.51
C THR A 28 24.84 -21.25 -35.94
N PRO A 29 25.97 -21.52 -35.24
CA PRO A 29 27.30 -21.10 -35.69
C PRO A 29 27.65 -21.55 -37.11
N GLU A 30 27.08 -22.65 -37.57
CA GLU A 30 27.18 -23.20 -38.93
C GLU A 30 26.21 -22.54 -39.93
N ALA A 31 25.61 -21.40 -39.56
CA ALA A 31 24.66 -20.62 -40.34
C ALA A 31 23.38 -21.37 -40.76
N SER A 32 23.00 -22.41 -40.00
CA SER A 32 21.75 -23.15 -40.25
C SER A 32 20.58 -22.53 -39.49
N LEU A 33 19.44 -22.32 -40.16
CA LEU A 33 18.22 -21.77 -39.56
C LEU A 33 17.50 -22.83 -38.72
N VAL A 34 17.15 -22.49 -37.48
CA VAL A 34 16.41 -23.36 -36.55
C VAL A 34 15.16 -22.64 -36.04
N LEU A 35 14.02 -23.33 -36.08
CA LEU A 35 12.77 -22.90 -35.46
C LEU A 35 12.78 -23.26 -33.97
N LEU A 36 12.52 -22.28 -33.11
CA LEU A 36 12.48 -22.46 -31.66
C LEU A 36 11.05 -22.57 -31.15
N GLN A 37 10.20 -21.63 -31.56
CA GLN A 37 8.79 -21.57 -31.15
C GLN A 37 7.93 -21.04 -32.30
N THR A 38 6.69 -21.52 -32.37
CA THR A 38 5.64 -20.91 -33.19
C THR A 38 4.32 -20.95 -32.44
N ARG A 39 3.54 -19.88 -32.54
CA ARG A 39 2.18 -19.81 -31.98
C ARG A 39 1.29 -18.90 -32.84
N PRO A 40 -0.04 -19.09 -32.81
CA PRO A 40 -0.98 -18.21 -33.50
C PRO A 40 -0.74 -16.74 -33.16
N LEU A 41 -0.67 -15.90 -34.18
CA LEU A 41 -0.60 -14.45 -34.04
C LEU A 41 -1.92 -13.84 -34.51
N ASP A 42 -2.67 -13.28 -33.56
CA ASP A 42 -3.90 -12.55 -33.87
C ASP A 42 -3.54 -11.15 -34.37
N VAL A 43 -3.29 -11.04 -35.67
CA VAL A 43 -3.11 -9.76 -36.37
C VAL A 43 -4.43 -9.41 -37.04
N ARG A 44 -5.15 -8.43 -36.49
CA ARG A 44 -6.18 -7.75 -37.29
C ARG A 44 -5.46 -6.91 -38.34
N GLU A 45 -5.86 -7.04 -39.61
CA GLU A 45 -5.37 -6.17 -40.69
C GLU A 45 -5.57 -4.71 -40.26
N ALA A 46 -4.47 -3.96 -40.15
CA ALA A 46 -4.53 -2.53 -39.89
C ALA A 46 -5.30 -1.88 -41.05
N GLN A 47 -6.35 -1.12 -40.75
CA GLN A 47 -7.00 -0.29 -41.76
C GLN A 47 -5.94 0.63 -42.36
N ALA A 48 -5.75 0.53 -43.69
CA ALA A 48 -4.65 1.19 -44.40
C ALA A 48 -4.73 2.74 -44.38
N VAL A 49 -5.83 3.32 -43.87
CA VAL A 49 -6.00 4.76 -43.69
C VAL A 49 -6.74 5.02 -42.38
N PRO A 50 -6.15 5.77 -41.42
CA PRO A 50 -6.84 6.18 -40.20
C PRO A 50 -8.08 7.02 -40.52
N ASN A 51 -9.24 6.60 -40.04
CA ASN A 51 -10.49 7.34 -40.16
C ASN A 51 -10.73 8.19 -38.91
N LEU A 52 -10.02 9.33 -38.84
CA LEU A 52 -10.13 10.26 -37.72
C LEU A 52 -11.53 10.88 -37.64
N LEU A 53 -11.96 11.21 -36.41
CA LEU A 53 -13.24 11.90 -36.18
C LEU A 53 -13.33 13.22 -36.97
N PRO A 54 -14.34 13.41 -37.83
CA PRO A 54 -14.53 14.66 -38.56
C PRO A 54 -14.78 15.83 -37.59
N GLY A 55 -14.00 16.91 -37.73
CA GLY A 55 -14.19 18.14 -36.94
C GLY A 55 -13.60 18.11 -35.52
N VAL A 56 -12.93 17.03 -35.12
CA VAL A 56 -12.25 16.94 -33.82
C VAL A 56 -10.75 16.68 -34.05
N SER A 57 -9.91 17.61 -33.60
CA SER A 57 -8.46 17.44 -33.67
C SER A 57 -7.97 16.53 -32.55
N PRO A 58 -7.19 15.48 -32.83
CA PRO A 58 -6.58 14.66 -31.78
C PRO A 58 -5.50 15.46 -31.03
N LEU A 59 -5.36 15.19 -29.72
CA LEU A 59 -4.25 15.66 -28.89
C LEU A 59 -2.91 15.08 -29.39
N ILE A 60 -2.94 13.80 -29.76
CA ILE A 60 -1.78 13.07 -30.27
C ILE A 60 -2.26 12.17 -31.41
N HIS A 61 -1.52 12.15 -32.51
CA HIS A 61 -1.74 11.24 -33.63
C HIS A 61 -0.42 10.57 -34.02
N GLY A 62 -0.41 9.24 -34.09
CA GLY A 62 0.78 8.43 -34.38
C GLY A 62 1.02 7.35 -33.33
N GLY A 63 2.23 6.79 -33.34
CA GLY A 63 2.56 5.56 -32.65
C GLY A 63 2.18 4.33 -33.47
N GLN A 64 2.09 3.18 -32.80
CA GLN A 64 1.77 1.90 -33.41
C GLN A 64 0.70 1.19 -32.57
N THR A 65 -0.33 0.69 -33.25
CA THR A 65 -1.39 -0.11 -32.62
C THR A 65 -0.83 -1.44 -32.15
N ALA A 66 -0.62 -1.55 -30.84
CA ALA A 66 -0.26 -2.80 -30.19
C ALA A 66 -1.51 -3.68 -30.03
N SER A 67 -2.64 -3.10 -29.64
CA SER A 67 -3.92 -3.78 -29.49
C SER A 67 -5.05 -2.85 -29.92
N ALA A 68 -5.95 -3.36 -30.77
CA ALA A 68 -7.01 -2.60 -31.42
C ALA A 68 -8.14 -2.21 -30.45
N GLY A 69 -8.97 -1.26 -30.88
CA GLY A 69 -10.17 -0.81 -30.18
C GLY A 69 -10.08 0.60 -29.58
N THR A 70 -11.14 0.98 -28.88
CA THR A 70 -11.30 2.30 -28.30
C THR A 70 -11.49 2.22 -26.78
N ALA A 71 -10.92 3.17 -26.05
CA ALA A 71 -11.01 3.24 -24.61
C ALA A 71 -11.16 4.67 -24.12
N HIS A 72 -12.01 4.87 -23.12
CA HIS A 72 -12.14 6.12 -22.39
C HIS A 72 -11.70 5.92 -20.95
N GLY A 73 -11.05 6.93 -20.38
CA GLY A 73 -10.69 6.96 -18.97
C GLY A 73 -9.77 8.12 -18.61
N PHE A 74 -9.38 8.13 -17.34
CA PHE A 74 -8.45 9.12 -16.80
C PHE A 74 -7.01 8.63 -16.93
N VAL A 75 -6.13 9.50 -17.41
CA VAL A 75 -4.70 9.24 -17.56
C VAL A 75 -4.04 8.99 -16.20
N HIS A 76 -3.32 7.89 -16.09
CA HIS A 76 -2.42 7.62 -14.98
C HIS A 76 -1.00 7.42 -15.51
N VAL A 77 -0.13 8.38 -15.22
CA VAL A 77 1.26 8.36 -15.70
C VAL A 77 2.14 7.58 -14.73
N VAL A 78 2.90 6.62 -15.26
CA VAL A 78 3.83 5.77 -14.50
C VAL A 78 5.24 6.00 -15.03
N LYS A 79 6.07 6.68 -14.23
CA LYS A 79 7.50 6.90 -14.49
C LYS A 79 8.38 6.03 -13.58
N LYS A 80 7.88 5.67 -12.39
CA LYS A 80 8.54 4.81 -11.40
C LYS A 80 7.63 3.66 -10.96
N ASP A 81 8.22 2.61 -10.40
CA ASP A 81 7.49 1.41 -9.98
C ASP A 81 6.45 1.68 -8.89
N VAL A 82 6.72 2.66 -8.01
CA VAL A 82 5.79 3.06 -6.95
C VAL A 82 4.50 3.69 -7.50
N ASP A 83 4.54 4.31 -8.68
CA ASP A 83 3.39 5.00 -9.27
C ASP A 83 2.25 4.02 -9.60
N ILE A 84 2.58 2.74 -9.83
CA ILE A 84 1.61 1.69 -10.18
C ILE A 84 0.72 1.30 -8.98
N LEU A 85 1.21 1.51 -7.76
CA LEU A 85 0.52 1.08 -6.53
C LEU A 85 -0.81 1.82 -6.34
N VAL A 86 -0.87 3.06 -6.83
CA VAL A 86 -2.03 3.96 -6.72
C VAL A 86 -2.89 4.02 -7.99
N LEU A 87 -2.66 3.15 -8.98
CA LEU A 87 -3.41 3.12 -10.25
C LEU A 87 -4.94 3.01 -10.04
N PRO A 88 -5.77 3.98 -10.44
CA PRO A 88 -7.21 3.85 -10.26
C PRO A 88 -7.83 2.71 -11.09
N GLU A 89 -8.98 2.21 -10.66
CA GLU A 89 -9.78 1.32 -11.50
C GLU A 89 -10.22 2.06 -12.77
N LYS A 90 -10.20 1.36 -13.90
CA LYS A 90 -10.58 1.85 -15.22
C LYS A 90 -9.74 3.04 -15.75
N ALA A 91 -8.47 3.15 -15.36
CA ALA A 91 -7.57 4.23 -15.83
C ALA A 91 -6.95 3.96 -17.21
N ILE A 92 -6.49 5.00 -17.91
CA ILE A 92 -5.59 4.87 -19.07
C ILE A 92 -4.15 4.89 -18.57
N LEU A 93 -3.44 3.77 -18.68
CA LEU A 93 -2.05 3.65 -18.25
C LEU A 93 -1.13 4.32 -19.28
N VAL A 94 -0.34 5.30 -18.85
CA VAL A 94 0.67 5.96 -19.68
C VAL A 94 2.04 5.74 -19.08
N CYS A 95 2.96 5.08 -19.78
CA CYS A 95 4.29 4.79 -19.25
C CYS A 95 5.41 4.98 -20.28
N VAL A 96 6.64 5.14 -19.81
CA VAL A 96 7.79 5.32 -20.69
C VAL A 96 8.08 4.03 -21.47
N GLU A 97 8.22 2.91 -20.78
CA GLU A 97 8.56 1.61 -21.38
C GLU A 97 7.46 0.57 -21.15
N ALA A 98 7.20 -0.24 -22.18
CA ALA A 98 6.30 -1.38 -22.17
C ALA A 98 6.86 -2.59 -21.37
N ALA A 99 7.17 -2.40 -20.09
CA ALA A 99 7.81 -3.42 -19.26
C ALA A 99 6.84 -4.59 -18.91
N PRO A 100 7.31 -5.86 -18.89
CA PRO A 100 6.47 -7.03 -18.58
C PRO A 100 5.74 -6.97 -17.23
N LYS A 101 6.34 -6.32 -16.23
CA LYS A 101 5.76 -6.15 -14.89
C LYS A 101 4.40 -5.43 -14.89
N TRP A 102 4.09 -4.65 -15.93
CA TRP A 102 2.79 -3.97 -16.06
C TRP A 102 1.64 -4.93 -16.38
N ALA A 103 1.92 -6.16 -16.81
CA ALA A 103 0.91 -7.19 -17.05
C ALA A 103 0.01 -7.44 -15.81
N ALA A 104 0.57 -7.31 -14.60
CA ALA A 104 -0.13 -7.58 -13.35
C ALA A 104 -1.27 -6.59 -13.03
N VAL A 105 -1.32 -5.43 -13.69
CA VAL A 105 -2.31 -4.38 -13.41
C VAL A 105 -3.25 -4.12 -14.58
N LEU A 106 -3.13 -4.87 -15.68
CA LEU A 106 -3.92 -4.67 -16.88
C LEU A 106 -5.43 -4.81 -16.66
N ASN A 107 -5.84 -5.64 -15.70
CA ASN A 107 -7.23 -5.78 -15.31
C ASN A 107 -7.87 -4.45 -14.83
N ARG A 108 -7.06 -3.51 -14.31
CA ARG A 108 -7.49 -2.18 -13.87
C ARG A 108 -7.46 -1.15 -15.01
N CYS A 109 -6.81 -1.43 -16.13
CA CYS A 109 -6.62 -0.46 -17.22
C CYS A 109 -7.79 -0.47 -18.21
N GLN A 110 -8.24 0.70 -18.67
CA GLN A 110 -9.11 0.85 -19.85
C GLN A 110 -8.32 0.82 -21.15
N GLY A 111 -7.11 1.37 -21.16
CA GLY A 111 -6.22 1.44 -22.31
C GLY A 111 -4.77 1.66 -21.88
N ILE A 112 -3.83 1.50 -22.81
CA ILE A 112 -2.40 1.60 -22.54
C ILE A 112 -1.74 2.48 -23.60
N ILE A 113 -0.88 3.39 -23.17
CA ILE A 113 -0.08 4.24 -24.04
C ILE A 113 1.37 4.14 -23.58
N THR A 114 2.29 3.80 -24.48
CA THR A 114 3.73 3.78 -24.14
C THR A 114 4.56 4.62 -25.10
N GLU A 115 5.61 5.26 -24.57
CA GLU A 115 6.57 5.99 -25.40
C GLU A 115 7.51 5.06 -26.16
N GLN A 116 7.90 3.97 -25.51
CA GLN A 116 8.81 2.95 -26.03
C GLN A 116 8.17 1.57 -25.90
N GLY A 117 8.42 0.73 -26.90
CA GLY A 117 7.89 -0.62 -26.96
C GLY A 117 7.72 -1.09 -28.40
N SER A 118 7.78 -2.40 -28.58
CA SER A 118 7.47 -3.05 -29.86
C SER A 118 6.08 -3.65 -29.81
N ILE A 119 5.36 -3.61 -30.94
CA ILE A 119 4.08 -4.32 -31.12
C ILE A 119 4.23 -5.85 -31.05
N ALA A 120 5.46 -6.39 -31.18
CA ALA A 120 5.75 -7.81 -30.96
C ALA A 120 6.20 -8.11 -29.51
N GLY A 121 6.34 -7.08 -28.67
CA GLY A 121 6.80 -7.21 -27.29
C GLY A 121 5.78 -7.91 -26.37
N HIS A 122 6.25 -8.38 -25.21
CA HIS A 122 5.42 -9.12 -24.26
C HIS A 122 4.15 -8.35 -23.85
N LEU A 123 4.28 -7.08 -23.45
CA LEU A 123 3.13 -6.28 -23.03
C LEU A 123 2.12 -6.05 -24.17
N ALA A 124 2.57 -5.93 -25.43
CA ALA A 124 1.68 -5.81 -26.58
C ALA A 124 0.85 -7.09 -26.76
N ASN A 125 1.48 -8.26 -26.64
CA ASN A 125 0.80 -9.54 -26.70
C ASN A 125 -0.25 -9.69 -25.59
N VAL A 126 0.13 -9.40 -24.34
CA VAL A 126 -0.81 -9.47 -23.20
C VAL A 126 -1.94 -8.45 -23.38
N SER A 127 -1.67 -7.26 -23.94
CA SER A 127 -2.73 -6.27 -24.22
C SER A 127 -3.77 -6.80 -25.22
N ARG A 128 -3.35 -7.55 -26.25
CA ARG A 128 -4.26 -8.22 -27.20
C ARG A 128 -5.07 -9.31 -26.51
N GLU A 129 -4.41 -10.16 -25.71
CA GLU A 129 -5.09 -11.26 -25.00
C GLU A 129 -6.19 -10.76 -24.06
N PHE A 130 -6.00 -9.60 -23.44
CA PHE A 130 -6.99 -8.98 -22.56
C PHE A 130 -7.97 -8.03 -23.28
N ASN A 131 -7.87 -7.90 -24.61
CA ASN A 131 -8.64 -6.93 -25.42
C ASN A 131 -8.59 -5.51 -24.84
N ILE A 132 -7.40 -5.07 -24.43
CA ILE A 132 -7.16 -3.71 -23.94
C ILE A 132 -6.56 -2.90 -25.08
N PRO A 133 -7.23 -1.83 -25.55
CA PRO A 133 -6.70 -0.93 -26.56
C PRO A 133 -5.33 -0.37 -26.14
N ALA A 134 -4.35 -0.46 -27.04
CA ALA A 134 -2.98 -0.10 -26.73
C ALA A 134 -2.25 0.56 -27.90
N LEU A 135 -1.66 1.74 -27.65
CA LEU A 135 -0.77 2.44 -28.57
C LEU A 135 0.65 2.48 -28.01
N PHE A 136 1.61 1.90 -28.72
CA PHE A 136 3.01 1.88 -28.34
C PHE A 136 3.82 2.80 -29.26
N GLY A 137 4.97 3.27 -28.78
CA GLY A 137 5.83 4.13 -29.60
C GLY A 137 5.26 5.53 -29.80
N VAL A 138 4.50 6.06 -28.83
CA VAL A 138 3.93 7.41 -28.85
C VAL A 138 4.90 8.38 -28.18
N PRO A 139 5.71 9.15 -28.94
CA PRO A 139 6.80 9.93 -28.35
C PRO A 139 6.29 10.98 -27.37
N SER A 140 6.96 11.12 -26.23
CA SER A 140 6.65 12.12 -25.18
C SER A 140 5.24 12.03 -24.60
N ALA A 141 4.57 10.87 -24.70
CA ALA A 141 3.23 10.67 -24.15
C ALA A 141 3.14 11.00 -22.66
N THR A 142 4.17 10.70 -21.86
CA THR A 142 4.19 10.94 -20.40
C THR A 142 4.34 12.42 -20.04
N ASP A 143 4.72 13.27 -20.99
CA ASP A 143 4.83 14.72 -20.81
C ASP A 143 3.66 15.48 -21.46
N LEU A 144 3.11 14.95 -22.56
CA LEU A 144 1.96 15.53 -23.27
C LEU A 144 0.63 15.25 -22.55
N LEU A 145 0.48 14.07 -21.94
CA LEU A 145 -0.72 13.67 -21.22
C LEU A 145 -0.55 13.91 -19.72
N ARG A 146 -1.49 14.64 -19.11
CA ARG A 146 -1.41 15.03 -17.70
C ARG A 146 -2.06 13.96 -16.80
N PRO A 147 -1.52 13.67 -15.61
CA PRO A 147 -2.19 12.81 -14.63
C PRO A 147 -3.60 13.31 -14.33
N GLY A 148 -4.59 12.40 -14.35
CA GLY A 148 -6.00 12.72 -14.15
C GLY A 148 -6.68 13.40 -15.35
N GLN A 149 -5.99 13.59 -16.48
CA GLN A 149 -6.61 14.10 -17.69
C GLN A 149 -7.59 13.06 -18.25
N GLU A 150 -8.79 13.49 -18.57
CA GLU A 150 -9.78 12.65 -19.26
C GLU A 150 -9.47 12.60 -20.75
N ILE A 151 -9.36 11.39 -21.31
CA ILE A 151 -9.06 11.19 -22.73
C ILE A 151 -9.89 10.04 -23.32
N THR A 152 -9.97 10.05 -24.66
CA THR A 152 -10.42 8.89 -25.45
C THR A 152 -9.26 8.41 -26.32
N LEU A 153 -8.82 7.19 -26.09
CA LEU A 153 -7.84 6.46 -26.87
C LEU A 153 -8.54 5.74 -28.02
N ASP A 154 -8.16 6.06 -29.25
CA ASP A 154 -8.54 5.35 -30.47
C ASP A 154 -7.30 4.61 -31.01
N ALA A 155 -7.14 3.37 -30.57
CA ALA A 155 -6.01 2.56 -31.00
C ALA A 155 -6.18 2.08 -32.45
N ASP A 156 -7.41 2.00 -32.98
CA ASP A 156 -7.66 1.63 -34.38
C ASP A 156 -7.11 2.68 -35.35
N ASN A 157 -7.25 3.96 -34.99
CA ASN A 157 -6.83 5.09 -35.83
C ASN A 157 -5.57 5.80 -35.32
N MET A 158 -4.85 5.21 -34.37
CA MET A 158 -3.61 5.76 -33.79
C MET A 158 -3.79 7.21 -33.30
N ALA A 159 -4.91 7.47 -32.63
CA ALA A 159 -5.29 8.82 -32.20
C ALA A 159 -5.67 8.84 -30.72
N ILE A 160 -5.36 9.96 -30.06
CA ILE A 160 -5.76 10.23 -28.69
C ILE A 160 -6.49 11.56 -28.69
N TYR A 161 -7.71 11.58 -28.18
CA TYR A 161 -8.59 12.75 -28.12
C TYR A 161 -8.76 13.24 -26.70
N GLU A 162 -9.00 14.54 -26.55
CA GLU A 162 -9.35 15.13 -25.26
C GLU A 162 -10.78 14.77 -24.87
N GLY A 163 -10.98 14.45 -23.58
CA GLY A 163 -12.28 14.16 -23.01
C GLY A 163 -12.92 12.88 -23.54
N LEU A 164 -14.22 12.75 -23.26
CA LEU A 164 -15.07 11.66 -23.72
C LEU A 164 -15.55 11.89 -25.17
N GLN A 165 -15.20 10.98 -26.07
CA GLN A 165 -15.73 10.95 -27.44
C GLN A 165 -16.73 9.80 -27.59
N GLU A 166 -18.01 10.06 -27.33
CA GLU A 166 -19.06 9.04 -27.28
C GLU A 166 -19.17 8.24 -28.59
N THR A 167 -18.99 8.90 -29.73
CA THR A 167 -19.06 8.28 -31.08
C THR A 167 -18.01 7.19 -31.31
N LEU A 168 -16.94 7.14 -30.52
CA LEU A 168 -15.90 6.11 -30.58
C LEU A 168 -16.17 4.93 -29.64
N LEU A 169 -17.01 5.11 -28.62
CA LEU A 169 -17.22 4.10 -27.58
C LEU A 169 -18.20 2.99 -27.96
N ASP A 170 -19.00 3.18 -29.00
CA ASP A 170 -19.83 2.12 -29.58
C ASP A 170 -18.99 0.94 -30.14
N ARG A 171 -17.68 1.13 -30.29
CA ARG A 171 -16.71 0.10 -30.71
C ARG A 171 -16.08 -0.68 -29.54
N LYS A 172 -16.47 -0.38 -28.30
CA LYS A 172 -15.90 -1.02 -27.12
C LYS A 172 -16.23 -2.51 -27.10
N GLN A 173 -15.21 -3.35 -27.24
CA GLN A 173 -15.36 -4.79 -27.09
C GLN A 173 -15.54 -5.16 -25.62
N GLU A 174 -16.51 -6.02 -25.34
CA GLU A 174 -16.62 -6.66 -24.02
C GLU A 174 -15.35 -7.46 -23.76
N ARG A 175 -14.78 -7.26 -22.57
CA ARG A 175 -13.54 -7.92 -22.18
C ARG A 175 -13.86 -9.34 -21.76
N PRO A 176 -13.29 -10.36 -22.43
CA PRO A 176 -13.45 -11.72 -21.96
C PRO A 176 -12.72 -11.84 -20.63
N ASN A 177 -13.43 -12.27 -19.58
CA ASN A 177 -12.78 -12.73 -18.37
C ASN A 177 -12.16 -14.10 -18.67
N MET A 178 -10.90 -14.11 -19.11
CA MET A 178 -10.19 -15.33 -19.53
C MET A 178 -10.15 -16.41 -18.45
N MET A 179 -10.31 -16.02 -17.17
CA MET A 179 -10.44 -16.97 -16.08
C MET A 179 -11.83 -17.60 -16.06
N GLU A 180 -12.90 -16.83 -16.27
CA GLU A 180 -14.27 -17.31 -16.15
C GLU A 180 -14.57 -18.44 -17.15
N GLY A 181 -14.97 -19.60 -16.61
CA GLY A 181 -15.17 -20.81 -17.42
C GLY A 181 -13.90 -21.64 -17.71
N SER A 182 -12.70 -21.13 -17.46
CA SER A 182 -11.45 -21.89 -17.67
C SER A 182 -11.30 -23.06 -16.68
N SER A 183 -10.54 -24.09 -17.06
CA SER A 183 -10.22 -25.22 -16.18
C SER A 183 -9.45 -24.78 -14.92
N VAL A 184 -8.60 -23.77 -15.05
CA VAL A 184 -7.85 -23.16 -13.94
C VAL A 184 -8.82 -22.50 -12.96
N PHE A 185 -9.75 -21.67 -13.44
CA PHE A 185 -10.74 -21.03 -12.58
C PHE A 185 -11.67 -22.03 -11.91
N GLN A 186 -12.11 -23.07 -12.61
CA GLN A 186 -12.90 -24.15 -12.00
C GLN A 186 -12.11 -24.89 -10.92
N THR A 187 -10.80 -25.06 -11.12
CA THR A 187 -9.91 -25.65 -10.11
C THR A 187 -9.78 -24.72 -8.91
N LEU A 188 -9.51 -23.42 -9.13
CA LEU A 188 -9.42 -22.42 -8.07
C LEU A 188 -10.74 -22.29 -7.30
N LEU A 189 -11.89 -22.25 -7.97
CA LEU A 189 -13.20 -22.25 -7.33
C LEU A 189 -13.43 -23.47 -6.45
N ARG A 190 -13.01 -24.66 -6.90
CA ARG A 190 -13.13 -25.89 -6.13
C ARG A 190 -12.23 -25.88 -4.91
N VAL A 191 -10.97 -25.46 -5.08
CA VAL A 191 -9.99 -25.36 -4.00
C VAL A 191 -10.39 -24.27 -3.00
N ASN A 192 -10.96 -23.15 -3.46
CA ASN A 192 -11.36 -22.02 -2.62
C ASN A 192 -12.33 -22.44 -1.50
N LYS A 193 -13.19 -23.44 -1.74
CA LYS A 193 -14.09 -24.03 -0.72
C LYS A 193 -13.36 -24.59 0.50
N PHE A 194 -12.11 -25.00 0.34
CA PHE A 194 -11.25 -25.54 1.39
C PHE A 194 -10.23 -24.51 1.93
N ILE A 195 -10.26 -23.28 1.41
CA ILE A 195 -9.30 -22.24 1.82
C ILE A 195 -10.00 -21.13 2.59
N THR A 196 -10.96 -20.45 1.96
CA THR A 196 -11.46 -19.15 2.46
C THR A 196 -12.64 -19.20 3.44
N PRO A 197 -13.59 -20.16 3.37
CA PRO A 197 -14.70 -20.17 4.32
C PRO A 197 -14.22 -20.35 5.76
N LEU A 198 -14.86 -19.64 6.69
CA LEU A 198 -14.60 -19.73 8.12
C LEU A 198 -15.82 -20.34 8.81
N HIS A 199 -15.66 -21.55 9.32
CA HIS A 199 -16.69 -22.30 10.06
C HIS A 199 -16.45 -22.21 11.58
N LEU A 200 -15.19 -22.09 12.01
CA LEU A 200 -14.81 -21.94 13.41
C LEU A 200 -14.93 -20.47 13.87
N ILE A 201 -16.17 -20.02 14.04
CA ILE A 201 -16.50 -18.62 14.35
C ILE A 201 -16.46 -18.33 15.85
N ASP A 202 -17.00 -19.24 16.67
CA ASP A 202 -17.12 -19.06 18.11
C ASP A 202 -15.98 -19.79 18.87
N PRO A 203 -15.03 -19.06 19.46
CA PRO A 203 -13.90 -19.66 20.18
C PRO A 203 -14.27 -20.35 21.50
N ASP A 204 -15.39 -19.98 22.12
CA ASP A 204 -15.86 -20.54 23.39
C ASP A 204 -16.85 -21.71 23.16
N GLY A 205 -17.27 -21.93 21.92
CA GLY A 205 -18.19 -22.98 21.53
C GLY A 205 -17.58 -24.39 21.64
N LEU A 206 -18.43 -25.38 21.95
CA LEU A 206 -18.05 -26.80 22.06
C LEU A 206 -17.48 -27.39 20.75
N GLU A 207 -17.80 -26.75 19.63
CA GLU A 207 -17.33 -27.13 18.30
C GLU A 207 -15.97 -26.51 17.96
N PHE A 208 -15.39 -25.67 18.83
CA PHE A 208 -14.08 -25.05 18.62
C PHE A 208 -12.91 -26.01 18.87
N LYS A 209 -12.77 -27.00 17.98
CA LYS A 209 -11.81 -28.11 18.09
C LYS A 209 -11.00 -28.25 16.81
N ALA A 210 -9.76 -28.70 16.96
CA ALA A 210 -8.88 -28.99 15.83
C ALA A 210 -9.49 -30.01 14.85
N SER A 211 -10.25 -30.98 15.35
CA SER A 211 -10.97 -31.99 14.55
C SER A 211 -12.04 -31.39 13.65
N ASN A 212 -12.51 -30.18 13.96
CA ASN A 212 -13.60 -29.51 13.26
C ASN A 212 -13.08 -28.46 12.26
N CYS A 213 -11.76 -28.33 12.09
CA CYS A 213 -11.18 -27.47 11.07
C CYS A 213 -11.41 -28.08 9.68
N GLN A 214 -12.18 -27.39 8.83
CA GLN A 214 -12.50 -27.88 7.48
C GLN A 214 -11.74 -27.14 6.38
N THR A 215 -11.24 -25.94 6.68
CA THR A 215 -10.53 -25.08 5.73
C THR A 215 -9.18 -24.61 6.26
N LEU A 216 -8.34 -24.05 5.39
CA LEU A 216 -7.10 -23.38 5.82
C LEU A 216 -7.38 -22.16 6.71
N HIS A 217 -8.48 -21.43 6.47
CA HIS A 217 -8.90 -20.31 7.31
C HIS A 217 -9.32 -20.77 8.71
N ASP A 218 -10.03 -21.89 8.80
CA ASP A 218 -10.37 -22.56 10.07
C ASP A 218 -9.12 -22.92 10.88
N ILE A 219 -8.13 -23.55 10.22
CA ILE A 219 -6.85 -23.90 10.87
C ILE A 219 -6.15 -22.64 11.36
N THR A 220 -6.10 -21.59 10.54
CA THR A 220 -5.46 -20.32 10.89
C THR A 220 -6.15 -19.69 12.11
N ARG A 221 -7.50 -19.64 12.12
CA ARG A 221 -8.28 -19.11 13.24
C ARG A 221 -8.09 -19.94 14.51
N PHE A 222 -8.13 -21.26 14.41
CA PHE A 222 -7.90 -22.16 15.55
C PHE A 222 -6.51 -21.98 16.15
N CYS A 223 -5.46 -22.03 15.32
CA CYS A 223 -4.08 -21.82 15.77
C CYS A 223 -3.89 -20.44 16.38
N HIS A 224 -4.48 -19.40 15.81
CA HIS A 224 -4.45 -18.05 16.37
C HIS A 224 -5.10 -18.01 17.75
N GLU A 225 -6.31 -18.56 17.90
CA GLU A 225 -7.02 -18.60 19.18
C GLU A 225 -6.25 -19.41 20.23
N LYS A 226 -5.68 -20.57 19.86
CA LYS A 226 -4.83 -21.34 20.78
C LYS A 226 -3.55 -20.61 21.17
N SER A 227 -2.95 -19.87 20.25
CA SER A 227 -1.79 -19.01 20.55
C SER A 227 -2.17 -17.89 21.53
N VAL A 228 -3.35 -17.29 21.36
CA VAL A 228 -3.87 -16.25 22.27
C VAL A 228 -4.17 -16.85 23.65
N GLN A 229 -4.86 -17.99 23.71
CA GLN A 229 -5.13 -18.71 24.95
C GLN A 229 -3.83 -19.07 25.67
N GLU A 230 -2.83 -19.57 24.96
CA GLU A 230 -1.53 -19.89 25.55
C GLU A 230 -0.79 -18.65 26.03
N MET A 231 -0.83 -17.54 25.29
CA MET A 231 -0.26 -16.26 25.74
C MET A 231 -0.88 -15.80 27.08
N PHE A 232 -2.20 -15.96 27.26
CA PHE A 232 -2.88 -15.62 28.52
C PHE A 232 -2.67 -16.66 29.63
N ASN A 233 -2.69 -17.97 29.30
CA ASN A 233 -2.41 -19.04 30.25
C ASN A 233 -0.98 -18.95 30.76
N PHE A 234 -0.01 -18.72 29.87
CA PHE A 234 1.38 -18.45 30.22
C PHE A 234 1.47 -17.27 31.20
N GLY A 235 0.72 -16.19 30.95
CA GLY A 235 0.64 -15.03 31.85
C GLY A 235 -0.04 -15.29 33.20
N ARG A 236 -0.90 -16.32 33.31
CA ARG A 236 -1.60 -16.72 34.53
C ARG A 236 -0.79 -17.73 35.35
N ASP A 237 -0.24 -18.72 34.67
CA ASP A 237 0.44 -19.88 35.28
C ASP A 237 1.90 -19.53 35.62
N HIS A 238 2.53 -18.63 34.85
CA HIS A 238 3.68 -17.87 35.31
C HIS A 238 3.15 -16.57 35.87
N ASN A 239 3.11 -16.43 37.19
CA ASN A 239 2.91 -15.14 37.85
C ASN A 239 3.91 -14.14 37.28
N PHE A 240 3.53 -13.39 36.24
CA PHE A 240 4.21 -12.15 35.89
C PHE A 240 4.06 -11.31 37.14
N SER A 241 5.16 -11.16 37.88
CA SER A 241 5.15 -10.29 39.03
C SER A 241 4.57 -8.95 38.57
N PRO A 242 3.71 -8.27 39.36
CA PRO A 242 3.36 -6.86 39.12
C PRO A 242 4.60 -5.93 38.98
N ARG A 243 5.81 -6.46 39.16
CA ARG A 243 7.14 -5.86 38.91
C ARG A 243 7.67 -5.99 37.48
N SER A 244 7.01 -6.73 36.58
CA SER A 244 7.49 -6.96 35.21
C SER A 244 7.35 -5.71 34.33
N SER A 245 6.29 -4.92 34.53
CA SER A 245 6.21 -3.56 33.99
C SER A 245 6.80 -2.56 34.98
N LYS A 246 7.75 -1.74 34.54
CA LYS A 246 8.35 -0.67 35.35
C LYS A 246 7.93 0.69 34.82
N GLN A 247 7.51 1.59 35.69
CA GLN A 247 7.22 2.96 35.29
C GLN A 247 8.52 3.69 34.92
N LEU A 248 8.57 4.28 33.74
CA LEU A 248 9.71 5.07 33.31
C LEU A 248 9.80 6.35 34.16
N LYS A 249 10.95 6.57 34.79
CA LYS A 249 11.23 7.82 35.51
C LYS A 249 11.59 8.89 34.49
N THR A 250 10.65 9.79 34.22
CA THR A 250 10.77 10.83 33.20
C THR A 250 10.17 12.15 33.69
N ILE A 251 10.53 13.24 33.03
CA ILE A 251 10.02 14.60 33.26
C ILE A 251 8.75 14.91 32.45
N THR A 252 8.30 14.01 31.58
CA THR A 252 7.08 14.24 30.79
C THR A 252 5.84 14.18 31.66
N ALA A 253 4.82 15.00 31.35
CA ALA A 253 3.54 15.00 32.07
C ALA A 253 2.83 13.62 32.03
N MET A 254 3.11 12.81 31.02
CA MET A 254 2.55 11.47 30.86
C MET A 254 3.36 10.40 31.56
N GLN A 255 2.64 9.39 32.05
CA GLN A 255 3.22 8.19 32.63
C GLN A 255 3.37 7.11 31.55
N TRP A 256 4.53 6.46 31.56
CA TRP A 256 4.91 5.42 30.62
C TRP A 256 5.40 4.21 31.39
N TRP A 257 5.06 3.02 30.93
CA TRP A 257 5.50 1.77 31.51
C TRP A 257 6.34 1.00 30.50
N VAL A 258 7.37 0.33 30.98
CA VAL A 258 8.31 -0.44 30.16
C VAL A 258 8.33 -1.86 30.67
N ILE A 259 8.10 -2.81 29.76
CA ILE A 259 8.26 -4.24 29.97
C ILE A 259 9.54 -4.63 29.24
N ASN A 260 10.51 -5.11 29.99
CA ASN A 260 11.73 -5.68 29.43
C ASN A 260 11.42 -7.12 28.98
N LEU A 261 11.62 -7.42 27.70
CA LEU A 261 11.42 -8.76 27.16
C LEU A 261 12.65 -9.66 27.39
N ASP A 262 13.85 -9.07 27.34
CA ASP A 262 15.12 -9.77 27.57
C ASP A 262 16.25 -8.77 27.86
N ASP A 263 16.90 -8.24 26.82
CA ASP A 263 18.10 -7.41 26.90
C ASP A 263 17.85 -5.91 26.67
N GLY A 264 16.61 -5.44 26.86
CA GLY A 264 16.21 -4.04 26.70
C GLY A 264 16.69 -3.11 27.82
N PHE A 265 17.13 -3.68 28.96
CA PHE A 265 17.72 -2.96 30.09
C PHE A 265 19.23 -3.21 30.20
N ARG A 266 19.96 -2.18 30.63
CA ARG A 266 21.40 -2.29 30.93
C ARG A 266 21.64 -3.20 32.15
N LYS A 267 20.78 -3.09 33.16
CA LYS A 267 20.76 -3.93 34.36
C LYS A 267 19.31 -4.15 34.80
N GLU A 268 19.04 -5.32 35.35
CA GLU A 268 17.75 -5.60 35.96
C GLU A 268 17.51 -4.72 37.19
N VAL A 269 16.29 -4.19 37.32
CA VAL A 269 15.92 -3.24 38.38
C VAL A 269 14.90 -3.90 39.30
N GLY A 270 15.18 -4.03 40.59
CA GLY A 270 14.22 -4.61 41.54
C GLY A 270 13.02 -3.71 41.87
N SER A 271 13.12 -2.41 41.56
CA SER A 271 12.10 -1.41 41.88
C SER A 271 10.96 -1.35 40.85
N LYS A 272 9.88 -0.63 41.20
CA LYS A 272 8.73 -0.35 40.31
C LYS A 272 9.02 0.71 39.25
N MET A 273 10.14 1.44 39.38
CA MET A 273 10.53 2.50 38.45
C MET A 273 11.85 2.17 37.77
N VAL A 274 11.96 2.49 36.48
CA VAL A 274 13.20 2.35 35.71
C VAL A 274 13.63 3.73 35.21
N PRO A 275 14.87 4.16 35.45
CA PRO A 275 15.37 5.41 34.90
C PRO A 275 15.71 5.23 33.41
N LEU A 276 15.56 6.32 32.62
CA LEU A 276 15.74 6.27 31.16
C LEU A 276 17.16 5.84 30.74
N ASP A 277 18.18 6.20 31.52
CA ASP A 277 19.59 5.82 31.30
C ASP A 277 19.86 4.32 31.44
N ASN A 278 18.93 3.58 32.06
CA ASN A 278 18.99 2.11 32.14
C ASN A 278 18.37 1.44 30.91
N ILE A 279 17.68 2.15 30.03
CA ILE A 279 17.12 1.62 28.79
C ILE A 279 18.24 1.55 27.74
N VAL A 280 18.38 0.41 27.07
CA VAL A 280 19.34 0.21 25.96
C VAL A 280 18.68 -0.15 24.64
N SER A 281 17.34 -0.24 24.62
CA SER A 281 16.58 -0.47 23.39
C SER A 281 16.76 0.69 22.41
N ILE A 282 17.45 0.42 21.32
CA ILE A 282 17.76 1.36 20.25
C ILE A 282 16.47 1.98 19.68
N PRO A 283 15.47 1.20 19.22
CA PRO A 283 14.25 1.78 18.66
C PRO A 283 13.40 2.52 19.70
N MET A 284 13.34 2.07 20.96
CA MET A 284 12.63 2.82 22.01
C MET A 284 13.28 4.18 22.26
N LEU A 285 14.62 4.23 22.39
CA LEU A 285 15.33 5.47 22.65
C LEU A 285 15.20 6.45 21.48
N ALA A 286 15.23 5.97 20.24
CA ALA A 286 14.95 6.76 19.05
C ALA A 286 13.54 7.36 19.09
N LEU A 287 12.52 6.53 19.30
CA LEU A 287 11.15 7.01 19.44
C LEU A 287 11.01 8.02 20.59
N TRP A 288 11.68 7.76 21.71
CA TRP A 288 11.67 8.61 22.89
C TRP A 288 12.28 9.99 22.63
N ARG A 289 13.40 10.07 21.87
CA ARG A 289 14.00 11.35 21.46
C ARG A 289 13.00 12.22 20.69
N GLY A 290 12.19 11.60 19.82
CA GLY A 290 11.08 12.28 19.13
C GLY A 290 9.98 12.77 20.07
N ILE A 291 9.59 11.93 21.04
CA ILE A 291 8.54 12.25 22.02
C ILE A 291 8.89 13.48 22.87
N VAL A 292 10.16 13.65 23.22
CA VAL A 292 10.64 14.75 24.10
C VAL A 292 11.29 15.91 23.34
N ALA A 293 11.39 15.81 22.00
CA ALA A 293 12.06 16.81 21.17
C ALA A 293 11.47 18.22 21.33
N PHE A 294 10.14 18.30 21.44
CA PHE A 294 9.42 19.55 21.66
C PHE A 294 8.45 19.39 22.83
N PRO A 295 8.29 20.41 23.68
CA PRO A 295 7.32 20.36 24.76
C PRO A 295 5.90 20.30 24.20
N TRP A 296 5.08 19.42 24.75
CA TRP A 296 3.66 19.37 24.43
C TRP A 296 2.91 20.41 25.28
N GLU A 297 2.23 21.35 24.60
CA GLU A 297 1.51 22.46 25.22
C GLU A 297 0.17 22.05 25.85
N GLY A 298 -0.20 20.77 25.76
CA GLY A 298 -1.49 20.23 26.23
C GLY A 298 -2.53 20.09 25.12
N PRO A 299 -3.75 19.65 25.46
CA PRO A 299 -4.86 19.58 24.51
C PRO A 299 -5.15 20.97 23.93
N PRO A 300 -5.47 21.08 22.63
CA PRO A 300 -5.90 22.35 22.08
C PRO A 300 -7.19 22.84 22.75
N SER A 301 -7.38 24.15 22.87
CA SER A 301 -8.59 24.73 23.45
C SER A 301 -9.82 24.38 22.58
N ILE A 302 -10.87 23.87 23.22
CA ILE A 302 -12.09 23.41 22.55
C ILE A 302 -13.17 24.48 22.71
N ASP A 303 -13.80 24.91 21.62
CA ASP A 303 -14.97 25.78 21.67
C ASP A 303 -16.18 25.08 22.30
N GLY A 304 -17.13 25.83 22.89
CA GLY A 304 -18.30 25.27 23.58
C GLY A 304 -19.14 24.29 22.73
N LYS A 305 -19.22 24.50 21.41
CA LYS A 305 -19.87 23.56 20.47
C LYS A 305 -19.08 22.24 20.29
N GLY A 306 -17.75 22.32 20.32
CA GLY A 306 -16.87 21.15 20.22
C GLY A 306 -16.99 20.25 21.45
N PHE A 307 -17.10 20.84 22.65
CA PHE A 307 -17.30 20.10 23.90
C PHE A 307 -18.65 19.34 23.93
N LEU A 308 -19.75 19.97 23.52
CA LEU A 308 -21.06 19.31 23.41
C LEU A 308 -21.04 18.12 22.44
N SER A 309 -20.31 18.22 21.33
CA SER A 309 -20.21 17.12 20.35
C SER A 309 -19.54 15.87 20.91
N VAL A 310 -18.53 16.05 21.79
CA VAL A 310 -17.81 14.95 22.45
C VAL A 310 -18.70 14.24 23.47
N LEU A 311 -19.46 15.02 24.27
CA LEU A 311 -20.42 14.47 25.24
C LEU A 311 -21.54 13.69 24.55
N PHE A 312 -22.10 14.23 23.48
CA PHE A 312 -23.16 13.57 22.71
C PHE A 312 -22.69 12.25 22.08
N GLN A 313 -21.49 12.21 21.50
CA GLN A 313 -20.92 10.98 20.95
C GLN A 313 -20.61 9.94 22.03
N SER A 314 -20.09 10.36 23.18
CA SER A 314 -19.81 9.45 24.30
C SER A 314 -21.09 8.80 24.84
N ALA A 315 -22.22 9.51 24.79
CA ALA A 315 -23.52 9.01 25.25
C ALA A 315 -24.26 8.10 24.25
N THR A 316 -23.89 8.12 22.96
CA THR A 316 -24.66 7.48 21.88
C THR A 316 -23.97 6.30 21.22
N ASN A 317 -22.68 6.07 21.50
CA ASN A 317 -21.90 5.08 20.78
C ASN A 317 -21.52 3.88 21.68
N SER A 318 -22.32 2.82 21.65
CA SER A 318 -22.12 1.59 22.44
C SER A 318 -20.85 0.81 22.05
N ASN A 319 -20.29 1.03 20.86
CA ASN A 319 -18.98 0.49 20.44
C ASN A 319 -17.78 1.13 21.17
N LEU A 320 -18.02 2.14 22.02
CA LEU A 320 -17.01 2.73 22.89
C LEU A 320 -16.91 2.04 24.26
N GLU A 321 -17.82 1.12 24.59
CA GLU A 321 -17.64 0.26 25.76
C GLU A 321 -16.59 -0.80 25.46
N PRO A 322 -15.47 -0.85 26.21
CA PRO A 322 -14.50 -1.92 26.06
C PRO A 322 -15.16 -3.23 26.49
N SER A 323 -15.28 -4.19 25.56
CA SER A 323 -15.85 -5.52 25.79
C SER A 323 -15.11 -6.35 26.85
N MET A 324 -13.92 -5.92 27.30
CA MET A 324 -13.26 -6.42 28.50
C MET A 324 -12.47 -5.30 29.19
N ALA A 325 -12.70 -5.11 30.49
CA ALA A 325 -11.86 -4.28 31.36
C ALA A 325 -10.53 -5.01 31.63
N SER A 326 -9.59 -4.92 30.68
CA SER A 326 -8.21 -5.33 30.91
C SER A 326 -7.47 -4.23 31.67
N GLN A 327 -6.81 -4.55 32.79
CA GLN A 327 -5.93 -3.61 33.51
C GLN A 327 -4.76 -3.06 32.66
N PHE A 328 -4.50 -3.65 31.49
CA PHE A 328 -3.54 -3.17 30.49
C PHE A 328 -4.13 -2.15 29.50
N ALA A 329 -5.45 -1.96 29.49
CA ALA A 329 -6.13 -1.16 28.47
C ALA A 329 -6.05 0.36 28.69
N GLU A 330 -5.49 0.85 29.81
CA GLU A 330 -5.53 2.28 30.18
C GLU A 330 -4.16 2.99 30.20
N LYS A 331 -3.05 2.29 29.93
CA LYS A 331 -1.71 2.88 30.09
C LYS A 331 -0.88 2.84 28.81
N ASN A 332 0.13 3.72 28.73
CA ASN A 332 1.11 3.72 27.64
C ASN A 332 2.22 2.71 27.97
N TYR A 333 2.33 1.65 27.16
CA TYR A 333 3.26 0.55 27.39
C TYR A 333 4.28 0.43 26.28
N PHE A 334 5.55 0.41 26.65
CA PHE A 334 6.66 -0.06 25.85
C PHE A 334 6.94 -1.52 26.19
N MET A 335 7.05 -2.37 25.18
CA MET A 335 7.64 -3.71 25.27
C MET A 335 8.93 -3.69 24.47
N ILE A 336 10.06 -4.00 25.10
CA ILE A 336 11.37 -3.76 24.48
C ILE A 336 12.34 -4.93 24.63
N SER A 337 13.17 -5.10 23.61
CA SER A 337 14.50 -5.71 23.69
C SER A 337 15.52 -4.71 23.14
N LYS A 338 16.80 -5.06 23.08
CA LYS A 338 17.84 -4.16 22.54
C LYS A 338 17.54 -3.64 21.13
N HIS A 339 16.98 -4.48 20.26
CA HIS A 339 16.72 -4.17 18.86
C HIS A 339 15.22 -4.06 18.51
N PHE A 340 14.32 -4.33 19.46
CA PHE A 340 12.88 -4.33 19.24
C PHE A 340 12.15 -3.36 20.19
N CYS A 341 11.10 -2.73 19.69
CA CYS A 341 10.19 -1.90 20.46
C CYS A 341 8.77 -2.06 19.93
N ASN A 342 7.83 -2.36 20.83
CA ASN A 342 6.39 -2.23 20.59
C ASN A 342 5.82 -1.24 21.61
N LEU A 343 5.29 -0.12 21.12
CA LEU A 343 4.56 0.88 21.90
C LEU A 343 3.07 0.71 21.64
N GLN A 344 2.31 0.48 22.70
CA GLN A 344 0.86 0.64 22.72
C GLN A 344 0.51 1.88 23.53
N SER A 345 -0.15 2.85 22.90
CA SER A 345 -0.53 4.11 23.52
C SER A 345 -2.03 4.32 23.34
N ARG A 346 -2.76 4.34 24.45
CA ARG A 346 -4.18 4.72 24.49
C ARG A 346 -4.35 6.01 25.27
N PHE A 347 -5.07 6.97 24.69
CA PHE A 347 -5.42 8.21 25.37
C PHE A 347 -6.88 8.57 25.11
N GLY A 348 -7.75 8.28 26.08
CA GLY A 348 -9.20 8.39 25.90
C GLY A 348 -9.66 7.53 24.73
N TYR A 349 -10.11 8.18 23.66
CA TYR A 349 -10.62 7.56 22.43
C TYR A 349 -9.57 7.46 21.30
N HIS A 350 -8.31 7.81 21.56
CA HIS A 350 -7.19 7.72 20.62
C HIS A 350 -6.38 6.47 20.86
N PHE A 351 -6.17 5.68 19.80
CA PHE A 351 -5.39 4.46 19.81
C PHE A 351 -4.25 4.58 18.82
N THR A 352 -3.03 4.42 19.33
CA THR A 352 -1.81 4.46 18.53
C THR A 352 -0.94 3.28 18.90
N SER A 353 -0.41 2.59 17.88
CA SER A 353 0.61 1.57 18.07
C SER A 353 1.81 1.83 17.18
N VAL A 354 3.01 1.63 17.74
CA VAL A 354 4.27 1.66 17.01
C VAL A 354 4.96 0.33 17.25
N GLU A 355 5.38 -0.34 16.19
CA GLU A 355 6.24 -1.51 16.28
C GLU A 355 7.46 -1.29 15.40
N ALA A 356 8.64 -1.58 15.91
CA ALA A 356 9.87 -1.41 15.16
C ALA A 356 10.94 -2.42 15.54
N LEU A 357 11.67 -2.85 14.51
CA LEU A 357 12.92 -3.60 14.64
C LEU A 357 14.04 -2.76 14.02
N ALA A 358 15.05 -2.44 14.83
CA ALA A 358 16.23 -1.67 14.44
C ALA A 358 17.49 -2.41 14.88
N GLY A 359 18.11 -3.13 13.94
CA GLY A 359 19.32 -3.90 14.16
C GLY A 359 20.29 -3.88 12.98
N PRO A 360 21.37 -4.67 13.05
CA PRO A 360 22.47 -4.63 12.08
C PRO A 360 22.11 -5.20 10.71
N ARG A 361 20.99 -5.90 10.57
CA ARG A 361 20.54 -6.53 9.32
C ARG A 361 19.44 -5.70 8.67
N SER A 362 19.80 -4.88 7.68
CA SER A 362 18.86 -3.94 7.06
C SER A 362 17.59 -4.59 6.51
N ARG A 363 17.68 -5.81 5.94
CA ARG A 363 16.53 -6.55 5.41
C ARG A 363 15.53 -7.04 6.46
N GLU A 364 15.91 -7.06 7.73
CA GLU A 364 15.02 -7.45 8.83
C GLU A 364 14.37 -6.23 9.47
N ASN A 365 14.95 -5.04 9.27
CA ASN A 365 14.50 -3.82 9.93
C ASN A 365 13.19 -3.31 9.34
N TYR A 366 12.32 -2.82 10.23
CA TYR A 366 11.03 -2.27 9.83
C TYR A 366 10.47 -1.30 10.85
N ILE A 367 9.50 -0.50 10.39
CA ILE A 367 8.57 0.25 11.23
C ILE A 367 7.14 -0.05 10.78
N ARG A 368 6.26 -0.26 11.76
CA ARG A 368 4.81 -0.28 11.60
C ARG A 368 4.20 0.74 12.53
N PHE A 369 3.45 1.67 11.97
CA PHE A 369 2.71 2.66 12.72
C PHE A 369 1.23 2.52 12.38
N GLN A 370 0.40 2.51 13.42
CA GLN A 370 -1.05 2.54 13.26
C GLN A 370 -1.63 3.61 14.18
N PHE A 371 -2.60 4.31 13.63
CA PHE A 371 -3.34 5.36 14.29
C PHE A 371 -4.83 5.18 14.03
N LYS A 372 -5.66 5.24 15.07
CA LYS A 372 -7.12 5.15 14.94
C LYS A 372 -7.86 5.92 16.04
N GLY A 373 -9.06 6.38 15.68
CA GLY A 373 -10.10 6.79 16.62
C GLY A 373 -10.07 8.28 16.91
N GLY A 374 -10.79 8.66 17.98
CA GLY A 374 -10.84 10.02 18.50
C GLY A 374 -12.16 10.42 19.11
N ALA A 375 -12.15 11.60 19.72
CA ALA A 375 -13.24 12.12 20.54
C ALA A 375 -14.22 13.00 19.75
N ALA A 376 -13.82 13.42 18.55
CA ALA A 376 -14.63 14.25 17.66
C ALA A 376 -15.51 13.41 16.71
N ASP A 377 -16.40 14.09 15.97
CA ASP A 377 -17.22 13.44 14.94
C ASP A 377 -16.39 12.77 13.85
N TYR A 378 -17.05 11.84 13.13
CA TYR A 378 -16.41 10.98 12.15
C TYR A 378 -15.61 11.76 11.10
N HIS A 379 -16.15 12.86 10.55
CA HIS A 379 -15.46 13.66 9.53
C HIS A 379 -14.17 14.30 10.04
N ARG A 380 -14.17 14.79 11.28
CA ARG A 380 -12.95 15.36 11.90
C ARG A 380 -11.90 14.29 12.20
N ARG A 381 -12.31 13.10 12.63
CA ARG A 381 -11.38 11.97 12.85
C ARG A 381 -10.76 11.49 11.55
N GLU A 382 -11.56 11.36 10.51
CA GLU A 382 -11.12 11.01 9.16
C GLU A 382 -10.14 12.07 8.59
N ARG A 383 -10.45 13.37 8.76
CA ARG A 383 -9.56 14.47 8.38
C ARG A 383 -8.21 14.38 9.10
N ARG A 384 -8.20 14.03 10.39
CA ARG A 384 -6.96 13.83 11.13
C ARG A 384 -6.17 12.62 10.62
N ALA A 385 -6.82 11.51 10.31
CA ALA A 385 -6.14 10.33 9.75
C ALA A 385 -5.42 10.69 8.43
N ARG A 386 -6.09 11.45 7.55
CA ARG A 386 -5.46 12.01 6.34
C ARG A 386 -4.32 12.97 6.65
N PHE A 387 -4.53 13.91 7.57
CA PHE A 387 -3.52 14.88 7.99
C PHE A 387 -2.22 14.21 8.47
N VAL A 388 -2.31 13.18 9.30
CA VAL A 388 -1.12 12.45 9.77
C VAL A 388 -0.48 11.68 8.62
N GLY A 389 -1.29 11.05 7.77
CA GLY A 389 -0.81 10.35 6.58
C GLY A 389 -0.01 11.27 5.65
N GLU A 390 -0.56 12.44 5.31
CA GLU A 390 0.10 13.43 4.45
C GLU A 390 1.43 13.94 5.02
N ILE A 391 1.54 14.10 6.34
CA ILE A 391 2.81 14.52 6.95
C ILE A 391 3.83 13.39 6.85
N LEU A 392 3.46 12.14 7.15
CA LEU A 392 4.39 11.01 7.10
C LEU A 392 4.82 10.64 5.68
N ASP A 393 3.98 10.89 4.68
CA ASP A 393 4.30 10.72 3.26
C ASP A 393 5.49 11.60 2.82
N GLU A 394 5.70 12.77 3.45
CA GLU A 394 6.89 13.61 3.22
C GLU A 394 8.19 13.02 3.78
N PHE A 395 8.12 11.97 4.60
CA PHE A 395 9.26 11.33 5.27
C PHE A 395 9.33 9.83 4.94
N ASP A 396 9.20 9.49 3.66
CA ASP A 396 9.46 8.17 3.07
C ASP A 396 8.54 7.01 3.51
N PHE A 397 7.58 7.24 4.41
CA PHE A 397 6.64 6.20 4.85
C PHE A 397 5.66 5.82 3.74
N GLN A 398 5.40 4.52 3.60
CA GLN A 398 4.27 4.02 2.80
C GLN A 398 2.97 4.17 3.60
N ILE A 399 2.03 4.97 3.08
CA ILE A 399 0.80 5.33 3.78
C ILE A 399 -0.43 4.60 3.22
N LYS A 400 -1.29 4.12 4.12
CA LYS A 400 -2.63 3.66 3.79
C LYS A 400 -3.63 4.27 4.78
N VAL A 401 -4.57 5.05 4.26
CA VAL A 401 -5.69 5.59 5.04
C VAL A 401 -6.95 4.83 4.70
N ARG A 402 -7.68 4.37 5.72
CA ARG A 402 -9.00 3.76 5.57
C ARG A 402 -9.90 4.35 6.65
N GLU A 403 -10.87 5.15 6.24
CA GLU A 403 -11.80 5.82 7.17
C GLU A 403 -11.03 6.64 8.22
N ASP A 404 -11.28 6.40 9.51
CA ASP A 404 -10.61 7.07 10.63
C ASP A 404 -9.31 6.37 11.10
N ALA A 405 -8.82 5.39 10.32
CA ALA A 405 -7.60 4.67 10.58
C ALA A 405 -6.52 5.03 9.55
N MET A 406 -5.29 5.23 10.03
CA MET A 406 -4.11 5.42 9.21
C MET A 406 -3.04 4.41 9.58
N PHE A 407 -2.40 3.85 8.56
CA PHE A 407 -1.31 2.90 8.65
C PHE A 407 -0.10 3.46 7.90
N ALA A 408 1.06 3.45 8.54
CA ALA A 408 2.32 3.84 7.92
C ALA A 408 3.37 2.73 8.10
N ARG A 409 4.17 2.50 7.06
CA ARG A 409 5.12 1.38 6.97
C ARG A 409 6.44 1.79 6.35
N LEU A 410 7.54 1.28 6.92
CA LEU A 410 8.90 1.29 6.37
C LEU A 410 9.51 -0.11 6.53
N ASP A 411 10.31 -0.55 5.55
CA ASP A 411 11.01 -1.84 5.55
C ASP A 411 12.38 -1.72 4.88
N ASP A 412 13.22 -2.73 5.06
CA ASP A 412 14.46 -2.92 4.30
C ASP A 412 15.45 -1.75 4.39
N CYS A 413 15.40 -0.99 5.50
CA CYS A 413 16.25 0.17 5.76
C CYS A 413 17.39 -0.16 6.73
N ASP A 414 18.51 0.57 6.66
CA ASP A 414 19.57 0.44 7.66
C ASP A 414 19.12 0.94 9.05
N GLN A 415 19.88 0.57 10.08
CA GLN A 415 19.52 0.88 11.47
C GLN A 415 19.41 2.39 11.74
N GLN A 416 20.34 3.18 11.19
CA GLN A 416 20.36 4.63 11.43
C GLN A 416 19.15 5.29 10.80
N PHE A 417 18.78 4.87 9.58
CA PHE A 417 17.58 5.34 8.91
C PHE A 417 16.32 5.05 9.74
N ILE A 418 16.20 3.85 10.31
CA ILE A 418 15.07 3.49 11.18
C ILE A 418 15.04 4.36 12.44
N GLU A 419 16.19 4.61 13.07
CA GLU A 419 16.27 5.48 14.26
C GLU A 419 15.82 6.91 13.95
N ASP A 420 16.23 7.46 12.81
CA ASP A 420 15.85 8.81 12.38
C ASP A 420 14.33 8.91 12.13
N HIS A 421 13.73 7.87 11.53
CA HIS A 421 12.30 7.82 11.25
C HIS A 421 11.46 7.55 12.51
N LEU A 422 11.99 6.81 13.48
CA LEU A 422 11.35 6.66 14.78
C LEU A 422 11.31 7.98 15.56
N GLU A 423 12.31 8.84 15.43
CA GLU A 423 12.23 10.18 16.04
C GLU A 423 11.11 11.03 15.44
N ILE A 424 10.92 10.98 14.12
CA ILE A 424 9.79 11.64 13.45
C ILE A 424 8.46 11.10 13.99
N LEU A 425 8.32 9.78 14.10
CA LEU A 425 7.10 9.17 14.65
C LEU A 425 6.87 9.53 16.10
N GLY A 426 7.93 9.63 16.91
CA GLY A 426 7.82 10.03 18.30
C GLY A 426 7.22 11.42 18.45
N HIS A 427 7.63 12.35 17.59
CA HIS A 427 7.06 13.69 17.52
C HIS A 427 5.60 13.65 17.05
N ILE A 428 5.30 12.93 15.97
CA ILE A 428 3.93 12.77 15.44
C ILE A 428 2.98 12.19 16.50
N LEU A 429 3.43 11.19 17.25
CA LEU A 429 2.64 10.53 18.30
C LEU A 429 2.16 11.51 19.37
N ILE A 430 2.94 12.56 19.66
CA ILE A 430 2.63 13.54 20.68
C ILE A 430 1.87 14.74 20.11
N HIS A 431 2.33 15.29 18.99
CA HIS A 431 1.85 16.57 18.47
C HIS A 431 0.59 16.47 17.60
N THR A 432 0.15 15.27 17.25
CA THR A 432 -1.11 15.03 16.52
C THR A 432 -2.27 14.61 17.42
N ARG A 433 -2.01 14.49 18.73
CA ARG A 433 -3.00 14.10 19.74
C ARG A 433 -4.11 15.13 19.83
N GLN A 434 -5.36 14.65 19.89
CA GLN A 434 -6.55 15.49 20.07
C GLN A 434 -6.74 16.62 19.03
N LEU A 435 -5.96 16.66 17.96
CA LEU A 435 -6.14 17.67 16.91
C LEU A 435 -7.51 17.54 16.22
N ASP A 436 -8.12 16.35 16.23
CA ASP A 436 -9.47 16.09 15.71
C ASP A 436 -10.50 17.01 16.37
N MET A 437 -10.25 17.46 17.60
CA MET A 437 -11.17 18.36 18.32
C MET A 437 -11.25 19.75 17.67
N ILE A 438 -10.18 20.21 17.02
CA ILE A 438 -10.08 21.56 16.42
C ILE A 438 -10.00 21.56 14.89
N MET A 439 -9.99 20.39 14.26
CA MET A 439 -9.93 20.21 12.80
C MET A 439 -11.27 20.48 12.09
N SER A 440 -12.05 21.47 12.52
CA SER A 440 -13.30 21.86 11.86
C SER A 440 -13.05 22.80 10.67
N LYS A 441 -12.06 23.69 10.77
CA LYS A 441 -11.70 24.68 9.74
C LYS A 441 -10.34 24.35 9.10
N GLU A 442 -10.26 24.52 7.77
CA GLU A 442 -9.10 24.13 6.97
C GLU A 442 -7.86 25.00 7.24
N ASP A 443 -8.04 26.30 7.49
CA ASP A 443 -6.99 27.25 7.87
C ASP A 443 -6.21 26.81 9.12
N VAL A 444 -6.94 26.34 10.14
CA VAL A 444 -6.36 25.81 11.38
C VAL A 444 -5.58 24.53 11.09
N VAL A 445 -6.10 23.64 10.25
CA VAL A 445 -5.41 22.40 9.88
C VAL A 445 -4.08 22.69 9.19
N GLN A 446 -4.08 23.60 8.22
CA GLN A 446 -2.86 23.98 7.49
C GLN A 446 -1.82 24.66 8.39
N LEU A 447 -2.23 25.51 9.32
CA LEU A 447 -1.33 26.13 10.30
C LEU A 447 -0.61 25.06 11.14
N TYR A 448 -1.35 24.08 11.66
CA TYR A 448 -0.76 22.98 12.43
C TYR A 448 0.14 22.09 11.57
N LYS A 449 -0.23 21.84 10.30
CA LYS A 449 0.59 21.09 9.34
C LYS A 449 1.94 21.76 9.17
N GLN A 450 1.95 23.05 8.86
CA GLN A 450 3.18 23.84 8.67
C GLN A 450 4.04 23.87 9.93
N ARG A 451 3.42 24.04 11.11
CA ARG A 451 4.14 24.02 12.39
C ARG A 451 4.84 22.69 12.64
N ILE A 452 4.14 21.56 12.46
CA ILE A 452 4.70 20.22 12.66
C ILE A 452 5.79 19.93 11.62
N LEU A 453 5.56 20.23 10.34
CA LEU A 453 6.57 20.05 9.30
C LEU A 453 7.84 20.86 9.56
N HIS A 454 7.71 22.10 10.03
CA HIS A 454 8.86 22.92 10.41
C HIS A 454 9.66 22.27 11.55
N GLN A 455 8.97 21.78 12.59
CA GLN A 455 9.59 21.08 13.72
C GLN A 455 10.30 19.80 13.27
N LEU A 456 9.64 18.96 12.46
CA LEU A 456 10.23 17.73 11.93
C LEU A 456 11.45 17.99 11.05
N ARG A 457 11.39 18.97 10.14
CA ARG A 457 12.53 19.35 9.29
C ARG A 457 13.72 19.84 10.12
N SER A 458 13.45 20.58 11.20
CA SER A 458 14.51 21.03 12.11
C SER A 458 15.21 19.87 12.83
N LEU A 459 14.48 18.79 13.15
CA LEU A 459 15.07 17.57 13.74
C LEU A 459 15.98 16.86 12.74
N THR A 460 15.54 16.71 11.50
CA THR A 460 16.35 16.08 10.44
C THR A 460 17.57 16.92 10.06
N ASP A 461 17.45 18.25 10.03
CA ASP A 461 18.54 19.15 9.63
C ASP A 461 19.62 19.31 10.72
N ALA A 462 19.22 19.26 12.00
CA ALA A 462 20.18 19.29 13.11
C ALA A 462 21.15 18.09 13.05
N LYS A 463 20.68 16.93 12.59
CA LYS A 463 21.49 15.72 12.39
C LYS A 463 22.43 15.82 11.19
N LYS A 464 21.97 16.38 10.07
CA LYS A 464 22.84 16.64 8.90
C LYS A 464 24.02 17.58 9.19
N LYS A 465 23.94 18.39 10.25
CA LYS A 465 25.03 19.28 10.70
C LYS A 465 25.96 18.65 11.73
N THR A 466 25.58 17.53 12.33
CA THR A 466 26.36 16.84 13.39
C THR A 466 26.95 15.50 12.93
N ALA A 467 26.50 14.96 11.80
CA ALA A 467 27.20 13.93 11.01
C ALA A 467 28.22 14.57 10.07
#